data_AF-A0A9P4LYF5-F1
#
_entry.id   AF-A0A9P4LYF5-F1
#
_cell.length_a   1.000
_cell.length_b   1.000
_cell.length_c   1.000
_cell.angle_alpha   90.00
_cell.angle_beta   90.00
_cell.angle_gamma   90.00
#
_symmetry.space_group_name_H-M   'P 1'
#
loop_
_entity.id
_entity.type
_entity.pdbx_description
1 polymer ?
#
loop_
_entity_poly.entity_id
_entity_poly.type
_entity_poly.pdbx_seq_one_letter_code
_entity_poly.pdbx_strand_id
1 'polypeptide(L)'
;MLPPVEPATLGQNPKFKALYQDLSKEKLNGDASTKDVKRERAQEQQRKQLQARRTNDVKIELVKKSLESLRRGAPQLPDELLEVIAIVCAQVTGRIPLSDLEFVEGDLEYFIENIDPVAAAASEYLITTARYLVRIANPEQDDLASSAMKSQIARLPVIAARKAEAVRETTEALAAKRVELADVAAEVLAAHARLTEVVVQILEQTVHGSVSRAQKAKAEHLAAVAEGMGKKLSIIHRSYQPPADVLDALRDYTKHLDSETAELEHRRAIAEDRLRDFEAAGKGMGEIANRYAEVNEEILEVRRELERLGE
;
A
#
# COMPACT_ATOMS: atom_id res chain seq x y z
N MET A 1 17.00 0.03 31.77
CA MET A 1 16.76 1.02 32.84
C MET A 1 15.27 1.09 33.13
N LEU A 2 14.86 1.01 34.40
CA LEU A 2 13.47 1.33 34.75
C LEU A 2 13.28 2.84 34.53
N PRO A 3 12.27 3.27 33.76
CA PRO A 3 12.03 4.68 33.51
C PRO A 3 11.73 5.40 34.84
N PRO A 4 12.25 6.62 35.05
CA PRO A 4 11.97 7.38 36.26
C PRO A 4 10.46 7.65 36.36
N VAL A 5 9.84 7.23 37.46
CA VAL A 5 8.41 7.46 37.73
C VAL A 5 8.24 8.81 38.40
N GLU A 6 7.22 9.55 37.97
CA GLU A 6 6.85 10.83 38.58
C GLU A 6 6.56 10.68 40.09
N PRO A 7 7.06 11.60 40.93
CA PRO A 7 6.88 11.53 42.38
C PRO A 7 5.41 11.62 42.82
N ALA A 8 4.54 12.25 42.01
CA ALA A 8 3.10 12.31 42.24
C ALA A 8 2.44 10.93 42.18
N THR A 9 2.82 10.09 41.19
CA THR A 9 2.30 8.72 41.02
C THR A 9 2.76 7.79 42.14
N LEU A 10 3.99 7.98 42.63
CA LEU A 10 4.52 7.25 43.80
C LEU A 10 3.83 7.66 45.11
N GLY A 11 3.35 8.91 45.21
CA GLY A 11 2.57 9.39 46.35
C GLY A 11 1.15 8.84 46.37
N GLN A 12 0.50 8.75 45.21
CA GLN A 12 -0.88 8.25 45.07
C GLN A 12 -1.00 6.73 45.27
N ASN A 13 0.05 5.96 44.98
CA ASN A 13 0.04 4.50 45.13
C ASN A 13 1.20 3.99 46.00
N PRO A 14 1.00 3.86 47.32
CA PRO A 14 2.06 3.47 48.25
C PRO A 14 2.55 2.02 48.05
N LYS A 15 1.68 1.12 47.57
CA LYS A 15 2.05 -0.27 47.24
C LYS A 15 2.99 -0.31 46.03
N PHE A 16 2.67 0.49 45.00
CA PHE A 16 3.53 0.62 43.82
C PHE A 16 4.88 1.26 44.17
N LYS A 17 4.90 2.26 45.06
CA LYS A 17 6.15 2.87 45.56
C LYS A 17 7.05 1.85 46.25
N ALA A 18 6.50 1.02 47.12
CA ALA A 18 7.25 -0.05 47.80
C ALA A 18 7.84 -1.05 46.79
N LEU A 19 7.04 -1.49 45.81
CA LEU A 19 7.49 -2.39 44.75
C LEU A 19 8.57 -1.76 43.86
N TYR A 20 8.39 -0.51 43.44
CA TYR A 20 9.37 0.22 42.61
C TYR A 20 10.70 0.40 43.35
N GLN A 21 10.65 0.68 44.66
CA GLN A 21 11.85 0.77 45.50
C GLN A 21 12.52 -0.59 45.71
N ASP A 22 11.77 -1.66 45.97
CA ASP A 22 12.30 -3.02 46.10
C ASP A 22 12.97 -3.49 44.78
N LEU A 23 12.29 -3.29 43.65
CA LEU A 23 12.82 -3.64 42.33
C LEU A 23 14.08 -2.83 41.98
N SER A 24 14.08 -1.51 42.20
CA SER A 24 15.23 -0.65 41.85
C SER A 24 16.41 -0.78 42.81
N LYS A 25 16.16 -1.03 44.10
CA LYS A 25 17.21 -1.08 45.13
C LYS A 25 17.71 -2.49 45.43
N GLU A 26 16.82 -3.47 45.58
CA GLU A 26 17.20 -4.82 46.03
C GLU A 26 17.33 -5.83 44.89
N LYS A 27 16.42 -5.80 43.90
CA LYS A 27 16.30 -6.91 42.94
C LYS A 27 17.02 -6.68 41.60
N LEU A 28 17.07 -5.45 41.09
CA LEU A 28 17.59 -5.15 39.76
C LEU A 28 18.77 -4.17 39.79
N ASN A 29 19.68 -4.35 38.85
CA ASN A 29 20.76 -3.42 38.50
C ASN A 29 20.23 -2.30 37.58
N GLY A 30 21.03 -1.25 37.36
CA GLY A 30 20.61 -0.09 36.55
C GLY A 30 20.25 -0.46 35.09
N ASP A 31 20.85 -1.51 34.55
CA ASP A 31 20.57 -2.09 33.23
C ASP A 31 19.33 -3.02 33.20
N ALA A 32 18.63 -3.17 34.34
CA ALA A 32 17.54 -4.13 34.57
C ALA A 32 17.96 -5.61 34.62
N SER A 33 19.26 -5.91 34.75
CA SER A 33 19.71 -7.27 35.11
C SER A 33 19.44 -7.56 36.59
N THR A 34 19.44 -8.83 36.99
CA THR A 34 19.10 -9.24 38.37
C THR A 34 20.32 -9.13 39.30
N LYS A 35 20.15 -8.58 40.51
CA LYS A 35 21.20 -8.50 41.55
C LYS A 35 21.51 -9.84 42.24
N ASP A 36 20.62 -10.80 42.12
CA ASP A 36 20.81 -12.16 42.62
C ASP A 36 21.82 -12.92 41.74
N VAL A 37 23.09 -12.85 42.13
CA VAL A 37 24.23 -13.49 41.46
C VAL A 37 24.03 -15.01 41.35
N LYS A 38 23.32 -15.66 42.29
CA LYS A 38 23.04 -17.11 42.20
C LYS A 38 22.04 -17.40 41.08
N ARG A 39 20.97 -16.61 41.00
CA ARG A 39 19.96 -16.72 39.95
C ARG A 39 20.52 -16.35 38.58
N GLU A 40 21.36 -15.32 38.50
CA GLU A 40 22.05 -14.92 37.27
C GLU A 40 22.99 -16.04 36.78
N ARG A 41 23.82 -16.62 37.66
CA ARG A 41 24.69 -17.77 37.32
C ARG A 41 23.88 -18.98 36.86
N ALA A 42 22.77 -19.28 37.52
CA ALA A 42 21.88 -20.37 37.12
C ALA A 42 21.28 -20.13 35.72
N GLN A 43 20.84 -18.90 35.43
CA GLN A 43 20.34 -18.50 34.10
C GLN A 43 21.44 -18.56 33.04
N GLU A 44 22.65 -18.12 33.34
CA GLU A 44 23.80 -18.20 32.43
C GLU A 44 24.16 -19.66 32.13
N GLN A 45 24.15 -20.53 33.15
CA GLN A 45 24.36 -21.97 32.98
C GLN A 45 23.27 -22.60 32.11
N GLN A 46 22.01 -22.25 32.32
CA GLN A 46 20.90 -22.70 31.48
C GLN A 46 21.04 -22.19 30.03
N ARG A 47 21.45 -20.93 29.83
CA ARG A 47 21.72 -20.38 28.49
C ARG A 47 22.86 -21.12 27.79
N LYS A 48 23.96 -21.42 28.50
CA LYS A 48 25.07 -22.23 27.99
C LYS A 48 24.61 -23.64 27.62
N GLN A 49 23.82 -24.30 28.47
CA GLN A 49 23.25 -25.62 28.18
C GLN A 49 22.31 -25.60 26.97
N LEU A 50 21.46 -24.57 26.86
CA LEU A 50 20.56 -24.40 25.73
C LEU A 50 21.34 -24.17 24.44
N GLN A 51 22.38 -23.34 24.47
CA GLN A 51 23.26 -23.11 23.33
C GLN A 51 23.99 -24.40 22.93
N ALA A 52 24.50 -25.15 23.90
CA ALA A 52 25.14 -26.44 23.64
C ALA A 52 24.16 -27.42 22.97
N ARG A 53 22.92 -27.55 23.48
CA ARG A 53 21.88 -28.39 22.86
C ARG A 53 21.54 -27.93 21.45
N ARG A 54 21.26 -26.65 21.25
CA ARG A 54 20.96 -26.09 19.92
C ARG A 54 22.09 -26.32 18.92
N THR A 55 23.35 -26.14 19.34
CA THR A 55 24.49 -26.42 18.44
C THR A 55 24.61 -27.91 18.11
N ASN A 56 24.31 -28.79 19.07
CA ASN A 56 24.28 -30.23 18.82
C ASN A 56 23.16 -30.63 17.86
N ASP A 57 21.95 -30.12 18.08
CA ASP A 57 20.79 -30.39 17.22
C ASP A 57 21.05 -29.92 15.79
N VAL A 58 21.62 -28.72 15.62
CA VAL A 58 21.99 -28.19 14.30
C VAL A 58 23.09 -29.01 13.65
N LYS A 59 24.08 -29.51 14.41
CA LYS A 59 25.12 -30.40 13.87
C LYS A 59 24.53 -31.71 13.36
N ILE A 60 23.64 -32.32 14.14
CA ILE A 60 22.93 -33.55 13.77
C ILE A 60 22.11 -33.31 12.49
N GLU A 61 21.32 -32.24 12.46
CA GLU A 61 20.52 -31.88 11.29
C GLU A 61 21.38 -31.57 10.05
N LEU A 62 22.54 -30.95 10.23
CA LEU A 62 23.48 -30.70 9.14
C LEU A 62 24.02 -32.01 8.56
N VAL A 63 24.39 -32.98 9.42
CA VAL A 63 24.86 -34.29 8.99
C VAL A 63 23.75 -35.06 8.27
N LYS A 64 22.51 -35.06 8.80
CA LYS A 64 21.35 -35.67 8.13
C LYS A 64 21.15 -35.10 6.74
N LYS A 65 21.14 -33.77 6.61
CA LYS A 65 20.99 -33.09 5.32
C LYS A 65 22.15 -33.37 4.37
N SER A 66 23.38 -33.50 4.86
CA SER A 66 24.50 -33.89 4.01
C SER A 66 24.33 -35.31 3.47
N LEU A 67 23.91 -36.27 4.31
CA LEU A 67 23.65 -37.65 3.87
C LEU A 67 22.50 -37.72 2.86
N GLU A 68 21.41 -36.97 3.09
CA GLU A 68 20.30 -36.86 2.13
C GLU A 68 20.73 -36.24 0.80
N SER A 69 21.73 -35.36 0.81
CA SER A 69 22.26 -34.73 -0.41
C SER A 69 23.20 -35.68 -1.15
N LEU A 70 24.02 -36.46 -0.44
CA LEU A 70 24.87 -37.49 -1.03
C LEU A 70 24.06 -38.57 -1.76
N ARG A 71 22.92 -38.98 -1.18
CA ARG A 71 21.97 -39.89 -1.85
C ARG A 71 21.57 -39.41 -3.26
N ARG A 72 21.49 -38.10 -3.49
CA ARG A 72 21.00 -37.53 -4.76
C ARG A 72 22.05 -37.48 -5.86
N GLY A 73 23.31 -37.81 -5.55
CA GLY A 73 24.39 -37.85 -6.54
C GLY A 73 25.73 -37.48 -5.93
N ALA A 74 26.43 -38.47 -5.41
CA ALA A 74 27.85 -38.38 -5.08
C ALA A 74 28.63 -39.28 -6.05
N PRO A 75 29.33 -38.72 -7.06
CA PRO A 75 29.97 -39.51 -8.11
C PRO A 75 31.16 -40.35 -7.63
N GLN A 76 31.57 -40.19 -6.37
CA GLN A 76 32.73 -40.88 -5.77
C GLN A 76 32.35 -42.11 -4.95
N LEU A 77 31.06 -42.37 -4.72
CA LEU A 77 30.57 -43.49 -3.92
C LEU A 77 29.99 -44.59 -4.81
N PRO A 78 30.26 -45.88 -4.54
CA PRO A 78 29.60 -47.01 -5.18
C PRO A 78 28.07 -46.97 -5.02
N ASP A 79 27.34 -47.43 -6.04
CA ASP A 79 25.88 -47.44 -6.06
C ASP A 79 25.28 -48.22 -4.87
N GLU A 80 25.89 -49.34 -4.48
CA GLU A 80 25.50 -50.14 -3.32
C GLU A 80 25.56 -49.33 -2.01
N LEU A 81 26.59 -48.48 -1.85
CA LEU A 81 26.71 -47.61 -0.68
C LEU A 81 25.68 -46.46 -0.72
N LEU A 82 25.30 -45.98 -1.90
CA LEU A 82 24.25 -44.96 -2.04
C LEU A 82 22.87 -45.48 -1.64
N GLU A 83 22.57 -46.75 -1.94
CA GLU A 83 21.35 -47.43 -1.50
C GLU A 83 21.32 -47.58 0.02
N VAL A 84 22.43 -48.03 0.62
CA VAL A 84 22.56 -48.17 2.08
C VAL A 84 22.45 -46.81 2.79
N ILE A 85 23.06 -45.74 2.24
CA ILE A 85 22.87 -44.37 2.74
C ILE A 85 21.39 -43.97 2.68
N ALA A 86 20.65 -44.34 1.63
CA ALA A 86 19.23 -44.02 1.51
C ALA A 86 18.39 -44.71 2.59
N ILE A 87 18.71 -45.96 2.92
CA ILE A 87 18.06 -46.75 3.98
C ILE A 87 18.36 -46.14 5.35
N VAL A 88 19.63 -45.85 5.65
CA VAL A 88 20.05 -45.21 6.91
C VAL A 88 19.43 -43.81 7.06
N CYS A 89 19.37 -43.01 5.99
CA CYS A 89 18.66 -41.72 6.01
C CYS A 89 17.17 -41.89 6.32
N ALA A 90 16.50 -42.89 5.73
CA ALA A 90 15.09 -43.16 5.98
C ALA A 90 14.86 -43.59 7.45
N GLN A 91 15.75 -44.38 8.03
CA GLN A 91 15.71 -44.74 9.45
C GLN A 91 15.91 -43.52 10.36
N VAL A 92 16.94 -42.71 10.10
CA VAL A 92 17.28 -41.52 10.92
C VAL A 92 16.22 -40.41 10.82
N THR A 93 15.46 -40.37 9.73
CA THR A 93 14.31 -39.46 9.56
C THR A 93 12.99 -40.04 10.08
N GLY A 94 13.00 -41.28 10.61
CA GLY A 94 11.82 -41.93 11.17
C GLY A 94 10.81 -42.41 10.11
N ARG A 95 11.26 -42.63 8.88
CA ARG A 95 10.43 -43.17 7.77
C ARG A 95 10.34 -44.69 7.78
N ILE A 96 11.19 -45.37 8.55
CA ILE A 96 11.17 -46.82 8.76
C ILE A 96 10.59 -47.10 10.16
N PRO A 97 9.54 -47.93 10.30
CA PRO A 97 8.98 -48.28 11.60
C PRO A 97 9.94 -49.18 12.40
N LEU A 98 9.83 -49.14 13.73
CA LEU A 98 10.70 -49.89 14.66
C LEU A 98 10.66 -51.42 14.45
N SER A 99 9.58 -51.94 13.85
CA SER A 99 9.39 -53.37 13.55
C SER A 99 10.28 -53.89 12.41
N ASP A 100 10.75 -53.00 11.53
CA ASP A 100 11.55 -53.39 10.36
C ASP A 100 13.05 -53.22 10.60
N LEU A 101 13.45 -52.88 11.84
CA LEU A 101 14.86 -52.66 12.21
C LEU A 101 15.71 -53.93 12.09
N GLU A 102 15.13 -55.11 12.32
CA GLU A 102 15.81 -56.41 12.20
C GLU A 102 16.28 -56.68 10.76
N PHE A 103 15.60 -56.11 9.76
CA PHE A 103 15.97 -56.27 8.35
C PHE A 103 17.04 -55.27 7.88
N VAL A 104 17.24 -54.19 8.63
CA VAL A 104 18.17 -53.08 8.29
C VAL A 104 19.51 -53.23 9.03
N GLU A 105 19.61 -54.13 10.01
CA GLU A 105 20.82 -54.31 10.83
C GLU A 105 22.07 -54.61 9.99
N GLY A 106 21.94 -55.47 8.96
CA GLY A 106 23.05 -55.78 8.04
C GLY A 106 23.49 -54.58 7.18
N ASP A 107 22.55 -53.76 6.71
CA ASP A 107 22.85 -52.52 5.98
C ASP A 107 23.55 -51.50 6.91
N LEU A 108 23.20 -51.50 8.19
CA LEU A 108 23.80 -50.64 9.20
C LEU A 108 25.23 -51.04 9.53
N GLU A 109 25.50 -52.34 9.65
CA GLU A 109 26.86 -52.87 9.82
C GLU A 109 27.73 -52.52 8.61
N TYR A 110 27.23 -52.75 7.40
CA TYR A 110 27.93 -52.39 6.16
C TYR A 110 28.19 -50.87 6.04
N PHE A 111 27.24 -50.04 6.48
CA PHE A 111 27.42 -48.59 6.56
C PHE A 111 28.52 -48.19 7.56
N ILE A 112 28.57 -48.83 8.72
CA ILE A 112 29.58 -48.57 9.76
C ILE A 112 30.97 -49.00 9.27
N GLU A 113 31.08 -50.15 8.61
CA GLU A 113 32.33 -50.63 8.03
C GLU A 113 32.86 -49.69 6.94
N ASN A 114 31.96 -49.04 6.19
CA ASN A 114 32.30 -48.09 5.12
C ASN A 114 32.07 -46.63 5.51
N ILE A 115 32.16 -46.29 6.80
CA ILE A 115 31.87 -44.94 7.27
C ILE A 115 32.89 -43.89 6.79
N ASP A 116 34.14 -44.30 6.59
CA ASP A 116 35.23 -43.40 6.16
C ASP A 116 35.00 -42.77 4.77
N PRO A 117 34.70 -43.54 3.70
CA PRO A 117 34.39 -42.95 2.39
C PRO A 117 33.12 -42.08 2.43
N VAL A 118 32.12 -42.46 3.22
CA VAL A 118 30.89 -41.65 3.41
C VAL A 118 31.22 -40.34 4.11
N ALA A 119 32.03 -40.37 5.16
CA ALA A 119 32.47 -39.19 5.89
C ALA A 119 33.34 -38.26 5.02
N ALA A 120 34.20 -38.82 4.17
CA ALA A 120 34.99 -38.06 3.21
C ALA A 120 34.10 -37.34 2.19
N ALA A 121 33.14 -38.05 1.59
CA ALA A 121 32.19 -37.46 0.64
C ALA A 121 31.30 -36.38 1.30
N ALA A 122 30.81 -36.64 2.53
CA ALA A 122 30.02 -35.66 3.29
C ALA A 122 30.85 -34.40 3.62
N SER A 123 32.11 -34.58 4.00
CA SER A 123 33.03 -33.49 4.27
C SER A 123 33.30 -32.65 3.00
N GLU A 124 33.52 -33.29 1.86
CA GLU A 124 33.69 -32.60 0.58
C GLU A 124 32.44 -31.80 0.19
N TYR A 125 31.25 -32.38 0.36
CA TYR A 125 29.98 -31.70 0.14
C TYR A 125 29.81 -30.47 1.05
N LEU A 126 30.09 -30.61 2.35
CA LEU A 126 30.00 -29.50 3.30
C LEU A 126 31.02 -28.40 3.02
N ILE A 127 32.25 -28.77 2.64
CA ILE A 127 33.27 -27.81 2.23
C ILE A 127 32.79 -27.06 0.98
N THR A 128 32.31 -27.77 -0.03
CA THR A 128 31.82 -27.19 -1.29
C THR A 128 30.63 -26.25 -1.05
N THR A 129 29.69 -26.64 -0.20
CA THR A 129 28.58 -25.78 0.24
C THR A 129 29.10 -24.52 0.95
N ALA A 130 30.07 -24.66 1.85
CA ALA A 130 30.70 -23.52 2.50
C ALA A 130 31.41 -22.60 1.49
N ARG A 131 32.01 -23.14 0.42
CA ARG A 131 32.59 -22.33 -0.68
C ARG A 131 31.52 -21.50 -1.37
N TYR A 132 30.39 -22.12 -1.71
CA TYR A 132 29.27 -21.40 -2.33
C TYR A 132 28.72 -20.30 -1.42
N LEU A 133 28.59 -20.57 -0.12
CA LEU A 133 28.17 -19.56 0.85
C LEU A 133 29.15 -18.39 0.95
N VAL A 134 30.46 -18.65 0.88
CA VAL A 134 31.49 -17.59 0.81
C VAL A 134 31.34 -16.76 -0.47
N ARG A 135 31.12 -17.40 -1.62
CA ARG A 135 30.92 -16.69 -2.90
C ARG A 135 29.64 -15.84 -2.89
N ILE A 136 28.55 -16.35 -2.33
CA ILE A 136 27.30 -15.59 -2.13
C ILE A 136 27.51 -14.42 -1.14
N ALA A 137 28.32 -14.64 -0.11
CA ALA A 137 28.64 -13.60 0.86
C ALA A 137 29.47 -12.47 0.23
N ASN A 138 30.43 -12.82 -0.63
CA ASN A 138 31.40 -11.91 -1.28
C ASN A 138 31.43 -12.14 -2.81
N PRO A 139 30.46 -11.58 -3.55
CA PRO A 139 30.36 -11.81 -5.00
C PRO A 139 31.51 -11.19 -5.82
N GLU A 140 32.28 -10.26 -5.24
CA GLU A 140 33.38 -9.54 -5.92
C GLU A 140 34.72 -10.28 -5.89
N GLN A 141 34.85 -11.36 -5.10
CA GLN A 141 36.09 -12.13 -4.97
C GLN A 141 35.92 -13.52 -5.58
N ASP A 142 36.13 -13.61 -6.90
CA ASP A 142 35.95 -14.88 -7.64
C ASP A 142 37.11 -15.88 -7.43
N ASP A 143 38.33 -15.43 -7.11
CA ASP A 143 39.50 -16.29 -6.98
C ASP A 143 40.19 -16.15 -5.61
N LEU A 144 39.76 -16.96 -4.64
CA LEU A 144 40.37 -17.02 -3.32
C LEU A 144 41.20 -18.29 -3.16
N ALA A 145 42.49 -18.13 -2.86
CA ALA A 145 43.38 -19.25 -2.54
C ALA A 145 42.82 -20.11 -1.39
N SER A 146 43.09 -21.42 -1.42
CA SER A 146 42.53 -22.40 -0.46
C SER A 146 42.85 -22.09 1.01
N SER A 147 43.93 -21.36 1.29
CA SER A 147 44.28 -20.88 2.65
C SER A 147 43.39 -19.72 3.12
N ALA A 148 43.08 -18.77 2.23
CA ALA A 148 42.17 -17.65 2.50
C ALA A 148 40.72 -18.12 2.66
N MET A 149 40.34 -19.20 1.96
CA MET A 149 39.00 -19.76 2.05
C MET A 149 38.64 -20.25 3.46
N LYS A 150 39.56 -20.91 4.17
CA LYS A 150 39.31 -21.39 5.55
C LYS A 150 39.04 -20.23 6.52
N SER A 151 39.79 -19.14 6.39
CA SER A 151 39.60 -17.96 7.25
C SER A 151 38.30 -17.21 6.91
N GLN A 152 37.88 -17.21 5.65
CA GLN A 152 36.59 -16.64 5.24
C GLN A 152 35.40 -17.48 5.70
N ILE A 153 35.49 -18.82 5.65
CA ILE A 153 34.46 -19.71 6.20
C ILE A 153 34.26 -19.42 7.70
N ALA A 154 35.34 -19.23 8.46
CA ALA A 154 35.25 -18.87 9.87
C ALA A 154 34.58 -17.50 10.13
N ARG A 155 34.61 -16.58 9.14
CA ARG A 155 33.98 -15.25 9.22
C ARG A 155 32.52 -15.24 8.76
N LEU A 156 32.03 -16.28 8.10
CA LEU A 156 30.65 -16.37 7.61
C LEU A 156 29.59 -16.04 8.68
N PRO A 157 29.67 -16.52 9.93
CA PRO A 157 28.66 -16.19 10.94
C PRO A 157 28.58 -14.69 11.25
N VAL A 158 29.74 -14.02 11.27
CA VAL A 158 29.82 -12.56 11.52
C VAL A 158 29.24 -11.79 10.34
N ILE A 159 29.57 -12.21 9.11
CA ILE A 159 29.02 -11.59 7.90
C ILE A 159 27.51 -11.78 7.83
N ALA A 160 27.02 -12.99 8.14
CA ALA A 160 25.60 -13.30 8.17
C ALA A 160 24.85 -12.46 9.22
N ALA A 161 25.40 -12.32 10.42
CA ALA A 161 24.83 -11.47 11.47
C ALA A 161 24.77 -10.00 11.03
N ARG A 162 25.85 -9.48 10.42
CA ARG A 162 25.90 -8.11 9.90
C ARG A 162 24.88 -7.88 8.77
N LYS A 163 24.73 -8.83 7.84
CA LYS A 163 23.74 -8.74 6.76
C LYS A 163 22.32 -8.81 7.32
N ALA A 164 22.06 -9.68 8.30
CA ALA A 164 20.75 -9.76 8.97
C ALA A 164 20.39 -8.45 9.67
N GLU A 165 21.36 -7.82 10.35
CA GLU A 165 21.17 -6.52 10.98
C GLU A 165 20.89 -5.42 9.94
N ALA A 166 21.65 -5.36 8.85
CA ALA A 166 21.42 -4.39 7.78
C ALA A 166 20.06 -4.57 7.10
N VAL A 167 19.61 -5.82 6.90
CA VAL A 167 18.26 -6.10 6.40
C VAL A 167 17.21 -5.61 7.39
N ARG A 168 17.38 -5.87 8.69
CA ARG A 168 16.46 -5.36 9.71
C ARG A 168 16.38 -3.83 9.68
N GLU A 169 17.52 -3.15 9.74
CA GLU A 169 17.59 -1.68 9.72
C GLU A 169 16.94 -1.08 8.47
N THR A 170 17.23 -1.64 7.29
CA THR A 170 16.63 -1.17 6.03
C THR A 170 15.11 -1.44 5.98
N THR A 171 14.63 -2.56 6.53
CA THR A 171 13.20 -2.84 6.62
C THR A 171 12.48 -1.89 7.58
N GLU A 172 13.10 -1.56 8.71
CA GLU A 172 12.57 -0.59 9.68
C GLU A 172 12.54 0.83 9.07
N ALA A 173 13.61 1.24 8.40
CA ALA A 173 13.67 2.52 7.69
C ALA A 173 12.62 2.60 6.57
N LEU A 174 12.43 1.53 5.80
CA LEU A 174 11.41 1.46 4.76
C LEU A 174 10.00 1.56 5.35
N ALA A 175 9.73 0.91 6.48
CA ALA A 175 8.46 1.02 7.18
C ALA A 175 8.18 2.45 7.64
N ALA A 176 9.19 3.13 8.22
CA ALA A 176 9.08 4.53 8.63
C ALA A 176 8.78 5.45 7.43
N LYS A 177 9.48 5.26 6.30
CA LYS A 177 9.22 6.03 5.07
C LYS A 177 7.83 5.80 4.47
N ARG A 178 7.28 4.59 4.60
CA ARG A 178 5.91 4.30 4.17
C ARG A 178 4.86 5.04 5.00
N VAL A 179 5.09 5.20 6.30
CA VAL A 179 4.21 5.99 7.18
C VAL A 179 4.29 7.47 6.80
N GLU A 180 5.50 8.03 6.66
CA GLU A 180 5.69 9.42 6.23
C GLU A 180 5.00 9.72 4.89
N LEU A 181 5.11 8.79 3.92
CA LEU A 181 4.42 8.92 2.63
C LEU A 181 2.89 8.89 2.77
N ALA A 182 2.35 8.02 3.64
CA ALA A 182 0.92 7.93 3.87
C ALA A 182 0.36 9.22 4.50
N ASP A 183 1.10 9.82 5.43
CA ASP A 183 0.74 11.10 6.05
C ASP A 183 0.71 12.23 5.01
N VAL A 184 1.76 12.34 4.18
CA VAL A 184 1.81 13.33 3.09
C VAL A 184 0.67 13.12 2.08
N ALA A 185 0.37 11.87 1.72
CA ALA A 185 -0.75 11.56 0.82
C ALA A 185 -2.11 11.98 1.43
N ALA A 186 -2.30 11.79 2.74
CA ALA A 186 -3.48 12.24 3.45
C ALA A 186 -3.59 13.77 3.47
N GLU A 187 -2.49 14.48 3.67
CA GLU A 187 -2.44 15.95 3.61
C GLU A 187 -2.81 16.48 2.21
N VAL A 188 -2.28 15.86 1.16
CA VAL A 188 -2.59 16.21 -0.23
C VAL A 188 -4.07 15.97 -0.54
N LEU A 189 -4.63 14.83 -0.13
CA LEU A 189 -6.06 14.53 -0.29
C LEU A 189 -6.94 15.55 0.45
N ALA A 190 -6.57 15.91 1.68
CA ALA A 190 -7.29 16.93 2.45
C ALA A 190 -7.21 18.31 1.79
N ALA A 191 -6.05 18.67 1.22
CA ALA A 191 -5.90 19.90 0.46
C ALA A 191 -6.75 19.91 -0.81
N HIS A 192 -6.80 18.77 -1.53
CA HIS A 192 -7.63 18.64 -2.72
C HIS A 192 -9.12 18.73 -2.40
N ALA A 193 -9.58 18.05 -1.34
CA ALA A 193 -10.96 18.15 -0.86
C ALA A 193 -11.36 19.60 -0.53
N ARG A 194 -10.51 20.34 0.19
CA ARG A 194 -10.73 21.77 0.46
C ARG A 194 -10.79 22.60 -0.82
N LEU A 195 -9.90 22.34 -1.77
CA LEU A 195 -9.90 23.06 -3.05
C LEU A 195 -11.19 22.80 -3.84
N THR A 196 -11.63 21.53 -3.91
CA THR A 196 -12.89 21.18 -4.58
C THR A 196 -14.09 21.82 -3.90
N GLU A 197 -14.12 21.89 -2.56
CA GLU A 197 -15.17 22.58 -1.80
C GLU A 197 -15.22 24.07 -2.14
N VAL A 198 -14.07 24.74 -2.15
CA VAL A 198 -13.97 26.16 -2.50
C VAL A 198 -14.40 26.40 -3.95
N VAL A 199 -14.01 25.54 -4.89
CA VAL A 199 -14.43 25.64 -6.30
C VAL A 199 -15.94 25.48 -6.43
N VAL A 200 -16.54 24.49 -5.76
CA VAL A 200 -18.00 24.31 -5.76
C VAL A 200 -18.69 25.55 -5.18
N GLN A 201 -18.21 26.06 -4.05
CA GLN A 201 -18.78 27.26 -3.42
C GLN A 201 -18.69 28.49 -4.34
N ILE A 202 -17.57 28.67 -5.04
CA ILE A 202 -17.41 29.77 -6.02
C ILE A 202 -18.39 29.59 -7.18
N LEU A 203 -18.55 28.38 -7.72
CA LEU A 203 -19.51 28.11 -8.81
C LEU A 203 -20.96 28.39 -8.37
N GLU A 204 -21.32 27.96 -7.16
CA GLU A 204 -22.63 28.23 -6.56
C GLU A 204 -22.88 29.73 -6.40
N GLN A 205 -21.89 30.49 -5.94
CA GLN A 205 -22.05 31.92 -5.70
C GLN A 205 -22.04 32.75 -6.99
N THR A 206 -21.14 32.44 -7.91
CA THR A 206 -20.87 33.26 -9.10
C THR A 206 -21.81 32.93 -10.25
N VAL A 207 -21.91 31.65 -10.62
CA VAL A 207 -22.65 31.19 -11.79
C VAL A 207 -24.11 30.93 -11.45
N HIS A 208 -24.37 30.19 -10.36
CA HIS A 208 -25.74 29.80 -10.02
C HIS A 208 -26.47 30.87 -9.18
N GLY A 209 -25.76 31.57 -8.29
CA GLY A 209 -26.37 32.47 -7.32
C GLY A 209 -26.75 33.84 -7.90
N SER A 210 -25.89 34.48 -8.68
CA SER A 210 -26.14 35.84 -9.19
C SER A 210 -27.12 35.85 -10.36
N VAL A 211 -26.94 34.96 -11.34
CA VAL A 211 -27.77 34.84 -12.54
C VAL A 211 -29.19 34.38 -12.17
N SER A 212 -29.33 33.36 -11.31
CA SER A 212 -30.65 32.89 -10.86
C SER A 212 -31.41 33.99 -10.11
N ARG A 213 -30.73 34.74 -9.22
CA ARG A 213 -31.35 35.87 -8.50
C ARG A 213 -31.77 36.99 -9.45
N ALA A 214 -30.95 37.35 -10.44
CA ALA A 214 -31.30 38.37 -11.42
C ALA A 214 -32.49 37.96 -12.31
N GLN A 215 -32.53 36.70 -12.76
CA GLN A 215 -33.65 36.17 -13.55
C GLN A 215 -34.95 36.15 -12.75
N LYS A 216 -34.91 35.72 -11.48
CA LYS A 216 -36.06 35.75 -10.58
C LYS A 216 -36.59 37.17 -10.38
N ALA A 217 -35.71 38.13 -10.07
CA ALA A 217 -36.11 39.53 -9.90
C ALA A 217 -36.72 40.12 -11.18
N LYS A 218 -36.17 39.78 -12.35
CA LYS A 218 -36.73 40.20 -13.65
C LYS A 218 -38.12 39.60 -13.90
N ALA A 219 -38.31 38.33 -13.60
CA ALA A 219 -39.61 37.66 -13.74
C ALA A 219 -40.67 38.27 -12.79
N GLU A 220 -40.31 38.52 -11.54
CA GLU A 220 -41.19 39.17 -10.55
C GLU A 220 -41.57 40.59 -10.99
N HIS A 221 -40.61 41.37 -11.50
CA HIS A 221 -40.88 42.71 -12.04
C HIS A 221 -41.84 42.67 -13.23
N LEU A 222 -41.62 41.77 -14.20
CA LEU A 222 -42.51 41.63 -15.36
C LEU A 222 -43.92 41.17 -14.95
N ALA A 223 -44.03 40.28 -13.97
CA ALA A 223 -45.32 39.87 -13.42
C ALA A 223 -46.08 41.03 -12.76
N ALA A 224 -45.39 41.84 -11.95
CA ALA A 224 -45.98 43.03 -11.32
C ALA A 224 -46.42 44.08 -12.37
N VAL A 225 -45.63 44.28 -13.43
CA VAL A 225 -45.99 45.16 -14.54
C VAL A 225 -47.23 44.63 -15.27
N ALA A 226 -47.28 43.33 -15.57
CA ALA A 226 -48.44 42.71 -16.23
C ALA A 226 -49.71 42.83 -15.37
N GLU A 227 -49.62 42.58 -14.06
CA GLU A 227 -50.74 42.76 -13.13
C GLU A 227 -51.19 44.24 -13.07
N GLY A 228 -50.23 45.17 -13.01
CA GLY A 228 -50.50 46.60 -13.04
C GLY A 228 -51.18 47.06 -14.33
N MET A 229 -50.74 46.56 -15.49
CA MET A 229 -51.37 46.82 -16.78
C MET A 229 -52.78 46.20 -16.85
N GLY A 230 -52.96 44.97 -16.35
CA GLY A 230 -54.26 44.33 -16.28
C GLY A 230 -55.26 45.10 -15.40
N LYS A 231 -54.81 45.63 -14.27
CA LYS A 231 -55.62 46.53 -13.42
C LYS A 231 -55.96 47.84 -14.12
N LYS A 232 -54.99 48.47 -14.81
CA LYS A 232 -55.24 49.68 -15.62
C LYS A 232 -56.28 49.42 -16.72
N LEU A 233 -56.15 48.32 -17.45
CA LEU A 233 -57.11 47.92 -18.49
C LEU A 233 -58.50 47.67 -17.92
N SER A 234 -58.60 47.01 -16.76
CA SER A 234 -59.88 46.82 -16.06
C SER A 234 -60.57 48.14 -15.71
N ILE A 235 -59.81 49.16 -15.32
CA ILE A 235 -60.33 50.51 -15.06
C ILE A 235 -60.81 51.16 -16.36
N ILE A 236 -59.98 51.15 -17.41
CA ILE A 236 -60.30 51.73 -18.72
C ILE A 236 -61.56 51.09 -19.30
N HIS A 237 -61.67 49.76 -19.29
CA HIS A 237 -62.84 49.03 -19.77
C HIS A 237 -64.13 49.43 -19.04
N ARG A 238 -64.05 49.77 -17.75
CA ARG A 238 -65.22 50.20 -16.97
C ARG A 238 -65.58 51.68 -17.18
N SER A 239 -64.62 52.49 -17.61
CA SER A 239 -64.77 53.95 -17.80
C SER A 239 -65.05 54.34 -19.26
N TYR A 240 -64.74 53.48 -20.22
CA TYR A 240 -64.84 53.77 -21.65
C TYR A 240 -65.35 52.55 -22.42
N GLN A 241 -66.35 52.75 -23.27
CA GLN A 241 -66.87 51.70 -24.16
C GLN A 241 -66.20 51.86 -25.53
N PRO A 242 -65.33 50.92 -25.96
CA PRO A 242 -64.56 51.08 -27.18
C PRO A 242 -65.46 51.06 -28.43
N PRO A 243 -65.08 51.78 -29.51
CA PRO A 243 -65.73 51.67 -30.82
C PRO A 243 -65.59 50.24 -31.39
N ALA A 244 -66.55 49.81 -32.21
CA ALA A 244 -66.59 48.46 -32.79
C ALA A 244 -65.31 48.10 -33.57
N ASP A 245 -64.79 49.03 -34.36
CA ASP A 245 -63.58 48.85 -35.17
C ASP A 245 -62.34 48.52 -34.31
N VAL A 246 -62.26 49.08 -33.10
CA VAL A 246 -61.16 48.84 -32.15
C VAL A 246 -61.30 47.46 -31.50
N LEU A 247 -62.53 46.99 -31.27
CA LEU A 247 -62.78 45.64 -30.74
C LEU A 247 -62.43 44.56 -31.76
N ASP A 248 -62.70 44.80 -33.04
CA ASP A 248 -62.32 43.88 -34.12
C ASP A 248 -60.79 43.85 -34.29
N ALA A 249 -60.12 45.00 -34.26
CA ALA A 249 -58.66 45.06 -34.26
C ALA A 249 -58.02 44.35 -33.04
N LEU A 250 -58.62 44.48 -31.84
CA LEU A 250 -58.20 43.76 -30.63
C LEU A 250 -58.43 42.25 -30.75
N ARG A 251 -59.52 41.82 -31.38
CA ARG A 251 -59.79 40.40 -31.68
C ARG A 251 -58.78 39.81 -32.63
N ASP A 252 -58.39 40.55 -33.67
CA ASP A 252 -57.39 40.07 -34.61
C ASP A 252 -55.99 40.09 -33.99
N TYR A 253 -55.70 41.07 -33.12
CA TYR A 253 -54.47 41.08 -32.34
C TYR A 253 -54.38 39.95 -31.31
N THR A 254 -55.48 39.59 -30.65
CA THR A 254 -55.51 38.44 -29.73
C THR A 254 -55.31 37.12 -30.47
N LYS A 255 -55.93 36.93 -31.64
CA LYS A 255 -55.63 35.78 -32.51
C LYS A 255 -54.16 35.74 -32.92
N HIS A 256 -53.56 36.88 -33.23
CA HIS A 256 -52.13 36.96 -33.55
C HIS A 256 -51.26 36.59 -32.34
N LEU A 257 -51.58 37.10 -31.14
CA LEU A 257 -50.90 36.71 -29.91
C LEU A 257 -51.03 35.22 -29.62
N ASP A 258 -52.21 34.62 -29.83
CA ASP A 258 -52.42 33.18 -29.66
C ASP A 258 -51.60 32.36 -30.66
N SER A 259 -51.42 32.86 -31.88
CA SER A 259 -50.54 32.22 -32.88
C SER A 259 -49.06 32.33 -32.50
N GLU A 260 -48.63 33.49 -31.99
CA GLU A 260 -47.27 33.73 -31.51
C GLU A 260 -46.94 32.89 -30.27
N THR A 261 -47.88 32.77 -29.33
CA THR A 261 -47.67 31.92 -28.14
C THR A 261 -47.56 30.46 -28.52
N ALA A 262 -48.40 29.96 -29.43
CA ALA A 262 -48.29 28.61 -29.95
C ALA A 262 -46.95 28.38 -30.67
N GLU A 263 -46.45 29.35 -31.43
CA GLU A 263 -45.13 29.27 -32.06
C GLU A 263 -44.00 29.23 -31.02
N LEU A 264 -44.07 30.07 -29.98
CA LEU A 264 -43.09 30.10 -28.91
C LEU A 264 -43.09 28.80 -28.08
N GLU A 265 -44.26 28.24 -27.77
CA GLU A 265 -44.38 26.94 -27.11
C GLU A 265 -43.78 25.83 -27.96
N HIS A 266 -44.03 25.85 -29.28
CA HIS A 266 -43.42 24.91 -30.21
C HIS A 266 -41.89 25.04 -30.24
N ARG A 267 -41.35 26.27 -30.31
CA ARG A 267 -39.90 26.52 -30.28
C ARG A 267 -39.28 26.09 -28.96
N ARG A 268 -39.99 26.30 -27.84
CA ARG A 268 -39.58 25.81 -26.52
C ARG A 268 -39.52 24.29 -26.49
N ALA A 269 -40.55 23.60 -26.97
CA ALA A 269 -40.56 22.14 -27.02
C ALA A 269 -39.39 21.59 -27.86
N ILE A 270 -39.11 22.19 -29.02
CA ILE A 270 -37.95 21.83 -29.85
C ILE A 270 -36.63 22.06 -29.09
N ALA A 271 -36.49 23.17 -28.36
CA ALA A 271 -35.28 23.45 -27.60
C ALA A 271 -35.10 22.47 -26.42
N GLU A 272 -36.19 22.10 -25.73
CA GLU A 272 -36.17 21.11 -24.65
C GLU A 272 -35.87 19.71 -25.17
N ASP A 273 -36.40 19.32 -26.33
CA ASP A 273 -36.08 18.04 -26.98
C ASP A 273 -34.60 18.02 -27.41
N ARG A 274 -34.08 19.10 -28.01
CA ARG A 274 -32.65 19.22 -28.33
C ARG A 274 -31.79 19.13 -27.07
N LEU A 275 -32.19 19.77 -25.97
CA LEU A 275 -31.48 19.69 -24.69
C LEU A 275 -31.45 18.23 -24.19
N ARG A 276 -32.59 17.53 -24.26
CA ARG A 276 -32.68 16.10 -23.93
C ARG A 276 -31.79 15.24 -24.82
N ASP A 277 -31.73 15.52 -26.12
CA ASP A 277 -30.83 14.81 -27.04
C ASP A 277 -29.35 15.07 -26.71
N PHE A 278 -29.00 16.31 -26.33
CA PHE A 278 -27.66 16.65 -25.85
C PHE A 278 -27.29 15.94 -24.53
N GLU A 279 -28.23 15.83 -23.59
CA GLU A 279 -28.04 15.13 -22.32
C GLU A 279 -27.96 13.60 -22.53
N ALA A 280 -28.79 13.05 -23.43
CA ALA A 280 -28.82 11.62 -23.76
C ALA A 280 -27.61 11.16 -24.60
N ALA A 281 -27.01 12.05 -25.40
CA ALA A 281 -25.79 11.77 -26.16
C ALA A 281 -24.56 11.47 -25.27
N GLY A 282 -24.64 11.69 -23.96
CA GLY A 282 -23.64 11.24 -22.98
C GLY A 282 -22.25 11.87 -23.16
N LYS A 283 -21.24 11.29 -22.46
CA LYS A 283 -19.84 11.77 -22.40
C LYS A 283 -19.18 12.06 -23.76
N GLY A 284 -19.65 11.43 -24.84
CA GLY A 284 -19.10 11.61 -26.19
C GLY A 284 -19.27 13.03 -26.75
N MET A 285 -20.35 13.75 -26.40
CA MET A 285 -20.53 15.14 -26.85
C MET A 285 -19.61 16.11 -26.10
N GLY A 286 -19.29 15.81 -24.84
CA GLY A 286 -18.27 16.53 -24.06
C GLY A 286 -16.87 16.34 -24.65
N GLU A 287 -16.55 15.13 -25.14
CA GLU A 287 -15.29 14.86 -25.84
C GLU A 287 -15.19 15.60 -27.19
N ILE A 288 -16.30 15.73 -27.93
CA ILE A 288 -16.34 16.51 -29.18
C ILE A 288 -16.19 18.02 -28.89
N ALA A 289 -16.84 18.54 -27.85
CA ALA A 289 -16.70 19.94 -27.45
C ALA A 289 -15.26 20.24 -26.99
N ASN A 290 -14.62 19.32 -26.26
CA ASN A 290 -13.22 19.46 -25.86
C ASN A 290 -12.27 19.44 -27.05
N ARG A 291 -12.46 18.52 -28.01
CA ARG A 291 -11.70 18.53 -29.28
C ARG A 291 -11.91 19.81 -30.08
N TYR A 292 -13.11 20.37 -30.08
CA TYR A 292 -13.38 21.63 -30.78
C TYR A 292 -12.72 22.82 -30.08
N ALA A 293 -12.62 22.80 -28.75
CA ALA A 293 -11.87 23.81 -27.99
C ALA A 293 -10.37 23.73 -28.29
N GLU A 294 -9.81 22.52 -28.31
CA GLU A 294 -8.40 22.24 -28.64
C GLU A 294 -8.06 22.74 -30.05
N VAL A 295 -8.90 22.45 -31.05
CA VAL A 295 -8.71 22.94 -32.42
C VAL A 295 -8.81 24.48 -32.51
N ASN A 296 -9.65 25.13 -31.71
CA ASN A 296 -9.70 26.60 -31.68
C ASN A 296 -8.46 27.21 -31.03
N GLU A 297 -7.90 26.59 -29.99
CA GLU A 297 -6.62 27.00 -29.42
C GLU A 297 -5.48 26.87 -30.44
N GLU A 298 -5.41 25.75 -31.18
CA GLU A 298 -4.46 25.58 -32.28
C GLU A 298 -4.65 26.65 -33.37
N ILE A 299 -5.89 26.96 -33.77
CA ILE A 299 -6.16 28.03 -34.75
C ILE A 299 -5.66 29.38 -34.24
N LEU A 300 -5.87 29.70 -32.96
CA LEU A 300 -5.40 30.95 -32.35
C LEU A 300 -3.87 30.99 -32.21
N GLU A 301 -3.24 29.84 -31.99
CA GLU A 301 -1.78 29.71 -31.96
C GLU A 301 -1.17 29.88 -33.35
N VAL A 302 -1.69 29.17 -34.35
CA VAL A 302 -1.28 29.32 -35.75
C VAL A 302 -1.52 30.74 -36.26
N ARG A 303 -2.61 31.40 -35.85
CA ARG A 303 -2.88 32.79 -36.23
C ARG A 303 -1.87 33.75 -35.60
N ARG A 304 -1.47 33.52 -34.34
CA ARG A 304 -0.38 34.28 -33.68
C ARG A 304 0.98 34.01 -34.34
N GLU A 305 1.25 32.78 -34.77
CA GLU A 305 2.47 32.45 -35.51
C GLU A 305 2.50 33.09 -36.91
N LEU A 306 1.37 33.13 -37.62
CA LEU A 306 1.25 33.82 -38.90
C LEU A 306 1.40 35.33 -38.75
N GLU A 307 0.85 35.94 -37.69
CA GLU A 307 1.08 37.36 -37.37
C GLU A 307 2.56 37.62 -37.06
N ARG A 308 3.25 36.68 -36.42
CA ARG A 308 4.69 36.78 -36.12
C ARG A 308 5.60 36.55 -37.35
N LEU A 309 5.12 35.85 -38.37
CA LEU A 309 5.83 35.59 -39.64
C LEU A 309 5.48 36.61 -40.74
N GLY A 310 4.52 37.52 -40.48
CA GLY A 310 4.04 38.54 -41.41
C GLY A 310 4.67 39.94 -41.23
N GLU A 311 5.64 40.08 -40.31
CA GLU A 311 6.61 41.18 -40.24
C GLU A 311 8.00 40.69 -40.70
#